data_AF-J9FMP7-F1
#
_entry.id   AF-J9FMP7-F1
#
_cell.length_a   1.000
_cell.length_b   1.000
_cell.length_c   1.000
_cell.angle_alpha   90.00
_cell.angle_beta   90.00
_cell.angle_gamma   90.00
#
_symmetry.space_group_name_H-M   'P 1'
#
loop_
_entity.id
_entity.type
_entity.pdbx_description
1 polymer ?
#
loop_
_entity_poly.entity_id
_entity_poly.type
_entity_poly.pdbx_seq_one_letter_code
_entity_poly.pdbx_strand_id
1 'polypeptide(L)'
;MTAVAKDGIQLIAKARVTVRANIRQLVGGAGEETVLARVGEGIVSSIGSAESHKSVLENPDTISKLVLNKGLDSGTAFEILSIDIADIDIGKNIGAVLQVDQSEADKKKAQARAEERRAMAVALEQEMKAKAQEARAKVIEAEAQIPMAMAEAFRSGNLGIMDYYKMKNIQADTEMRQNIARPE
;
A
#
# COMPACT_ATOMS: atom_id res chain seq x y z
N MET A 1 4.78 29.11 17.17
CA MET A 1 3.84 27.97 17.18
C MET A 1 3.50 27.61 15.74
N THR A 2 3.25 26.34 15.43
CA THR A 2 2.87 25.91 14.08
C THR A 2 1.51 25.23 14.12
N ALA A 3 0.62 25.60 13.21
CA ALA A 3 -0.71 25.02 13.09
C ALA A 3 -1.06 24.80 11.60
N VAL A 4 -2.05 23.96 11.33
CA VAL A 4 -2.50 23.64 9.96
C VAL A 4 -3.96 24.02 9.88
N ALA A 5 -4.32 24.89 8.93
CA ALA A 5 -5.72 25.23 8.69
C ALA A 5 -6.44 24.09 7.94
N LYS A 6 -7.78 24.14 7.87
CA LYS A 6 -8.58 23.07 7.22
C LYS A 6 -8.29 22.90 5.73
N ASP A 7 -7.76 23.93 5.08
CA ASP A 7 -7.30 23.89 3.69
C ASP A 7 -5.94 23.18 3.51
N GLY A 8 -5.35 22.66 4.59
CA GLY A 8 -4.12 21.89 4.57
C GLY A 8 -2.84 22.73 4.49
N ILE A 9 -2.93 24.04 4.68
CA ILE A 9 -1.78 24.95 4.67
C ILE A 9 -1.27 25.16 6.09
N GLN A 10 0.04 25.01 6.27
CA GLN A 10 0.72 25.25 7.52
C GLN A 10 0.91 26.76 7.73
N LEU A 11 0.62 27.23 8.94
CA LEU A 11 0.87 28.58 9.40
C LEU A 11 1.81 28.56 10.61
N ILE A 12 2.77 29.48 10.61
CA ILE A 12 3.72 29.69 11.71
C ILE A 12 3.37 31.02 12.36
N ALA A 13 2.74 30.96 13.53
CA ALA A 13 2.35 32.15 14.27
C ALA A 13 3.33 32.44 15.42
N LYS A 14 3.74 33.71 15.55
CA LYS A 14 4.45 34.25 16.71
C LYS A 14 3.47 35.09 17.51
N ALA A 15 3.23 34.71 18.76
CA ALA A 15 2.40 35.48 19.67
C ALA A 15 3.23 35.94 20.86
N ARG A 16 2.90 37.12 21.38
CA ARG A 16 3.39 37.68 22.62
C ARG A 16 2.27 37.64 23.66
N VAL A 17 2.58 37.13 24.84
CA VAL A 17 1.61 37.03 25.94
C VAL A 17 2.04 37.99 27.02
N THR A 18 1.15 38.88 27.41
CA THR A 18 1.36 39.80 28.53
C THR A 18 0.59 39.26 29.73
N VAL A 19 1.30 38.93 30.81
CA VAL A 19 0.71 38.38 32.03
C VAL A 19 0.93 39.29 33.23
N ARG A 20 0.02 39.23 34.19
CA ARG A 20 0.14 39.86 35.51
C ARG A 20 0.15 38.77 36.58
N ALA A 21 1.01 38.87 37.58
CA ALA A 21 0.99 37.94 38.70
C ALA A 21 -0.26 38.15 39.58
N ASN A 22 -0.96 37.06 39.91
CA ASN A 22 -2.09 37.07 40.83
C ASN A 22 -1.65 36.59 42.21
N ILE A 23 -1.49 37.54 43.14
CA ILE A 23 -0.98 37.27 44.50
C ILE A 23 -1.87 36.26 45.27
N ARG A 24 -3.18 36.20 44.98
CA ARG A 24 -4.11 35.29 45.66
C ARG A 24 -3.90 33.82 45.31
N GLN A 25 -3.38 33.54 44.12
CA GLN A 25 -3.16 32.18 43.58
C GLN A 25 -1.66 31.87 43.38
N LEU A 26 -0.80 32.70 43.96
CA LEU A 26 0.66 32.59 43.83
C LEU A 26 1.21 31.29 44.44
N VAL A 27 0.55 30.77 45.48
CA VAL A 27 0.91 29.50 46.13
C VAL A 27 -0.10 28.43 45.74
N GLY A 28 0.35 27.42 45.00
CA GLY A 28 -0.47 26.29 44.55
C GLY A 28 -1.13 26.47 43.17
N GLY A 29 -1.06 27.65 42.55
CA GLY A 29 -1.49 27.87 41.17
C GLY A 29 -0.50 27.34 40.14
N ALA A 30 -0.97 27.06 38.92
CA ALA A 30 -0.10 26.65 37.82
C ALA A 30 0.87 27.78 37.41
N GLY A 31 2.11 27.41 37.10
CA GLY A 31 3.19 28.34 36.73
C GLY A 31 3.10 28.89 35.31
N GLU A 32 4.07 29.74 34.95
CA GLU A 32 4.14 30.43 33.65
C GLU A 32 4.17 29.45 32.46
N GLU A 33 4.91 28.35 32.57
CA GLU A 33 4.99 27.33 31.52
C GLU A 33 3.62 26.74 31.16
N THR A 34 2.74 26.58 32.15
CA THR A 34 1.37 26.07 31.93
C THR A 34 0.52 27.10 31.20
N VAL A 35 0.68 28.39 31.53
CA VAL A 35 -0.02 29.48 30.83
C VAL A 35 0.43 29.53 29.38
N LEU A 36 1.74 29.45 29.12
CA LEU A 36 2.29 29.42 27.76
C LEU A 36 1.75 28.22 26.96
N ALA A 37 1.71 27.03 27.56
CA ALA A 37 1.19 25.82 26.92
C ALA A 37 -0.31 25.93 26.57
N ARG A 38 -1.13 26.43 27.52
CA ARG A 38 -2.58 26.61 27.31
C ARG A 38 -2.89 27.67 26.25
N VAL A 39 -2.19 28.80 26.29
CA VAL A 39 -2.30 29.84 25.25
C VAL A 39 -1.86 29.28 23.90
N GLY A 40 -0.79 28.48 23.89
CA GLY A 40 -0.32 27.83 22.68
C GLY A 40 -1.33 26.85 22.08
N GLU A 41 -1.92 26.00 22.90
CA GLU A 41 -3.00 25.10 22.49
C GLU A 41 -4.20 25.88 21.95
N GLY A 42 -4.61 26.94 22.66
CA GLY A 42 -5.71 27.81 22.25
C GLY A 42 -5.48 28.41 20.85
N ILE A 43 -4.28 28.94 20.59
CA ILE A 43 -3.92 29.52 19.29
C ILE A 43 -3.89 28.46 18.20
N VAL A 44 -3.27 27.30 18.46
CA VAL A 44 -3.21 26.20 17.49
C VAL A 44 -4.61 25.67 17.15
N SER A 45 -5.47 25.52 18.15
CA SER A 45 -6.87 25.10 17.99
C SER A 45 -7.69 26.11 17.17
N SER A 46 -7.50 27.41 17.41
CA SER A 46 -8.19 28.46 16.66
C SER A 46 -7.77 28.48 15.19
N ILE A 47 -6.47 28.35 14.90
CA ILE A 47 -5.96 28.28 13.53
C ILE A 47 -6.44 26.99 12.84
N GLY A 48 -6.43 25.85 13.53
CA GLY A 48 -6.90 24.58 12.97
C GLY A 48 -8.41 24.52 12.72
N SER A 49 -9.19 25.37 13.39
CA SER A 49 -10.63 25.46 13.18
C SER A 49 -11.01 26.35 11.99
N ALA A 50 -10.10 27.21 11.53
CA ALA A 50 -10.31 28.11 10.41
C ALA A 50 -10.47 27.34 9.09
N GLU A 51 -11.40 27.80 8.25
CA GLU A 51 -11.68 27.18 6.95
C GLU A 51 -10.52 27.33 5.97
N SER A 52 -9.80 28.45 6.00
CA SER A 52 -8.66 28.70 5.14
C SER A 52 -7.56 29.47 5.86
N HIS A 53 -6.33 29.35 5.38
CA HIS A 53 -5.20 30.17 5.85
C HIS A 53 -5.44 31.67 5.57
N LYS A 54 -6.23 32.01 4.54
CA LYS A 54 -6.54 33.40 4.17
C LYS A 54 -7.37 34.08 5.25
N SER A 55 -8.38 33.41 5.80
CA SER A 55 -9.22 34.02 6.84
C SER A 55 -8.43 34.34 8.12
N VAL A 56 -7.39 33.55 8.40
CA VAL A 56 -6.45 33.81 9.50
C VAL A 56 -5.55 35.00 9.22
N LEU A 57 -5.07 35.15 7.98
CA LEU A 57 -4.22 36.28 7.57
C LEU A 57 -4.98 37.60 7.48
N GLU A 58 -6.26 37.56 7.10
CA GLU A 58 -7.09 38.76 6.99
C GLU A 58 -7.35 39.41 8.35
N ASN A 59 -7.52 38.63 9.42
CA ASN A 59 -7.84 39.15 10.75
C ASN A 59 -7.17 38.32 11.87
N PRO A 60 -5.86 38.47 12.11
CA PRO A 60 -5.15 37.72 13.16
C PRO A 60 -5.70 37.98 14.57
N ASP A 61 -6.23 39.17 14.84
CA ASP A 61 -6.83 39.53 16.13
C ASP A 61 -8.07 38.70 16.52
N THR A 62 -8.71 38.04 15.55
CA THR A 62 -9.84 37.14 15.85
C THR A 62 -9.39 35.94 16.68
N ILE A 63 -8.17 35.46 16.45
CA ILE A 63 -7.57 34.35 17.19
C ILE A 63 -7.38 34.74 18.65
N SER A 64 -6.79 35.90 18.93
CA SER A 64 -6.52 36.33 20.31
C SER A 64 -7.81 36.48 21.11
N LYS A 65 -8.86 37.06 20.52
CA LYS A 65 -10.19 37.19 21.15
C LYS A 65 -10.83 35.84 21.45
N LEU A 66 -10.79 34.91 20.49
CA LEU A 66 -11.31 33.55 20.66
C LEU A 66 -10.57 32.79 21.78
N VAL A 67 -9.26 32.99 21.88
CA VAL A 67 -8.40 32.33 22.87
C VAL A 67 -8.59 32.94 24.26
N LEU A 68 -8.72 34.25 24.38
CA LEU A 68 -9.03 34.93 25.65
C LEU A 68 -10.41 34.52 26.19
N ASN A 69 -11.41 34.38 25.32
CA ASN A 69 -12.76 33.95 25.72
C ASN A 69 -12.82 32.52 26.30
N LYS A 70 -11.81 31.68 26.07
CA LYS A 70 -11.75 30.31 26.61
C LYS A 70 -11.33 30.26 28.09
N GLY A 71 -10.94 31.38 28.71
CA GLY A 71 -10.63 31.43 30.16
C GLY A 71 -9.41 30.60 30.55
N LEU A 72 -8.30 30.77 29.83
CA LEU A 72 -7.08 29.96 29.97
C LEU A 72 -6.29 30.21 31.25
N ASP A 73 -6.58 31.32 31.92
CA ASP A 73 -6.01 31.80 33.18
C ASP A 73 -6.60 31.11 34.42
N SER A 74 -7.67 30.33 34.26
CA SER A 74 -8.32 29.63 35.37
C SER A 74 -7.38 28.66 36.10
N GLY A 75 -7.19 28.88 37.40
CA GLY A 75 -6.35 28.06 38.27
C GLY A 75 -4.85 28.27 38.10
N THR A 76 -4.42 29.39 37.51
CA THR A 76 -3.01 29.71 37.33
C THR A 76 -2.57 30.86 38.25
N ALA A 77 -1.28 30.95 38.56
CA ALA A 77 -0.73 32.03 39.37
C ALA A 77 -0.67 33.38 38.62
N PHE A 78 -1.12 33.41 37.37
CA PHE A 78 -1.01 34.54 36.45
C PHE A 78 -2.36 34.85 35.81
N GLU A 79 -2.63 36.13 35.62
CA GLU A 79 -3.79 36.63 34.87
C GLU A 79 -3.30 37.11 33.49
N ILE A 80 -3.96 36.66 32.43
CA ILE A 80 -3.59 37.03 31.06
C ILE A 80 -4.21 38.39 30.75
N LEU A 81 -3.36 39.40 30.52
CA LEU A 81 -3.81 40.75 30.14
C LEU A 81 -4.08 40.86 28.64
N SER A 82 -3.11 40.43 27.84
CA SER A 82 -3.21 40.46 26.38
C SER A 82 -2.49 39.28 25.74
N ILE A 83 -3.00 38.87 24.58
CA ILE A 83 -2.35 37.94 23.67
C ILE A 83 -2.29 38.66 22.33
N ASP A 84 -1.10 39.06 21.92
CA ASP A 84 -0.88 39.82 20.70
C ASP A 84 -0.18 38.93 19.67
N ILE A 85 -0.73 38.81 18.47
CA ILE A 85 -0.07 38.07 17.39
C ILE A 85 0.90 39.02 16.68
N ALA A 86 2.18 38.76 16.85
CA ALA A 86 3.25 39.60 16.30
C ALA A 86 3.47 39.33 14.80
N ASP A 87 3.30 38.09 14.36
CA ASP A 87 3.63 37.67 12.99
C ASP A 87 2.94 36.33 12.64
N ILE A 88 2.53 36.16 11.39
CA ILE A 88 1.98 34.91 10.84
C ILE A 88 2.63 34.65 9.48
N ASP A 89 3.47 33.62 9.41
CA ASP A 89 4.11 33.17 8.19
C ASP A 89 3.38 31.96 7.58
N ILE A 90 3.32 31.90 6.25
CA ILE A 90 2.84 30.72 5.53
C ILE A 90 4.00 29.72 5.40
N GLY A 91 3.77 28.50 5.88
CA GLY A 91 4.71 27.39 5.81
C GLY A 91 4.45 26.48 4.61
N LYS A 92 4.52 25.17 4.85
CA LYS A 92 4.33 24.15 3.82
C LYS A 92 2.85 23.90 3.54
N ASN A 93 2.52 23.55 2.29
CA ASN A 93 1.22 23.00 1.96
C ASN A 93 1.22 21.49 2.26
N ILE A 94 0.79 21.15 3.49
CA ILE A 94 0.74 19.78 3.98
C ILE A 94 -0.31 18.98 3.21
N GLY A 95 -1.43 19.59 2.82
CA GLY A 95 -2.45 18.95 2.00
C GLY A 95 -1.89 18.40 0.68
N ALA A 96 -1.12 19.22 -0.04
CA ALA A 96 -0.48 18.81 -1.28
C ALA A 96 0.57 17.70 -1.07
N VAL A 97 1.38 17.81 -0.02
CA VAL A 97 2.39 16.78 0.31
C VAL A 97 1.72 15.45 0.63
N LEU A 98 0.70 15.44 1.49
CA LEU A 98 -0.04 14.24 1.83
C LEU A 98 -0.73 13.61 0.60
N GLN A 99 -1.23 14.43 -0.33
CA GLN A 99 -1.86 13.94 -1.55
C GLN A 99 -0.85 13.26 -2.50
N VAL A 100 0.37 13.81 -2.59
CA VAL A 100 1.48 13.19 -3.33
C VAL A 100 1.86 11.87 -2.68
N ASP A 101 2.06 11.85 -1.36
CA ASP A 101 2.44 10.66 -0.60
C ASP A 101 1.40 9.55 -0.73
N GLN A 102 0.10 9.88 -0.67
CA GLN A 102 -1.00 8.94 -0.90
C GLN A 102 -0.95 8.37 -2.32
N SER A 103 -0.73 9.22 -3.32
CA SER A 103 -0.65 8.80 -4.72
C SER A 103 0.55 7.87 -4.97
N GLU A 104 1.70 8.13 -4.34
CA GLU A 104 2.86 7.25 -4.41
C GLU A 104 2.61 5.91 -3.71
N ALA A 105 1.96 5.91 -2.55
CA ALA A 105 1.59 4.70 -1.84
C ALA A 105 0.64 3.84 -2.68
N ASP A 106 -0.35 4.45 -3.34
CA ASP A 106 -1.29 3.76 -4.21
C ASP A 106 -0.60 3.21 -5.47
N LYS A 107 0.34 3.96 -6.06
CA LYS A 107 1.18 3.47 -7.15
C LYS A 107 1.99 2.24 -6.74
N LYS A 108 2.61 2.25 -5.56
CA LYS A 108 3.36 1.10 -5.02
C LYS A 108 2.46 -0.11 -4.79
N LYS A 109 1.26 0.08 -4.23
CA LYS A 109 0.27 -1.00 -4.07
C LYS A 109 -0.16 -1.59 -5.42
N ALA A 110 -0.42 -0.74 -6.40
CA ALA A 110 -0.82 -1.17 -7.74
C ALA A 110 0.31 -1.96 -8.42
N GLN A 111 1.56 -1.51 -8.30
CA GLN A 111 2.74 -2.22 -8.82
C GLN A 111 2.92 -3.59 -8.14
N ALA A 112 2.83 -3.65 -6.81
CA ALA A 112 2.95 -4.91 -6.07
C ALA A 112 1.87 -5.93 -6.50
N ARG A 113 0.61 -5.50 -6.66
CA ARG A 113 -0.47 -6.37 -7.15
C ARG A 113 -0.24 -6.83 -8.59
N ALA A 114 0.33 -5.98 -9.45
CA ALA A 114 0.64 -6.35 -10.82
C ALA A 114 1.77 -7.39 -10.88
N GLU A 115 2.77 -7.26 -10.00
CA GLU A 115 3.86 -8.21 -9.87
C GLU A 115 3.40 -9.55 -9.30
N GLU A 116 2.55 -9.54 -8.26
CA GLU A 116 1.91 -10.73 -7.71
C GLU A 116 1.14 -11.50 -8.79
N ARG A 117 0.33 -10.80 -9.60
CA ARG A 117 -0.39 -11.42 -10.73
C ARG A 117 0.55 -12.02 -11.77
N ARG A 118 1.66 -11.35 -12.08
CA ARG A 118 2.67 -11.89 -13.02
C ARG A 118 3.32 -13.14 -12.46
N ALA A 119 3.72 -13.13 -11.18
CA ALA A 119 4.31 -14.28 -10.51
C ALA A 119 3.35 -15.48 -10.48
N MET A 120 2.08 -15.26 -10.16
CA MET A 120 1.04 -16.29 -10.20
C MET A 120 0.83 -16.85 -11.62
N ALA A 121 0.83 -16.01 -12.64
CA ALA A 121 0.69 -16.45 -14.03
C ALA A 121 1.87 -17.34 -14.47
N VAL A 122 3.11 -16.96 -14.10
CA VAL A 122 4.30 -17.77 -14.37
C VAL A 122 4.25 -19.10 -13.60
N ALA A 123 3.85 -19.08 -12.33
CA ALA A 123 3.70 -20.29 -11.53
C ALA A 123 2.66 -21.25 -12.15
N LEU A 124 1.52 -20.73 -12.60
CA LEU A 124 0.48 -21.51 -13.28
C LEU A 124 1.00 -22.09 -14.60
N GLU A 125 1.76 -21.32 -15.38
CA GLU A 125 2.38 -21.80 -16.62
C GLU A 125 3.35 -22.97 -16.35
N GLN A 126 4.17 -22.87 -15.29
CA GLN A 126 5.09 -23.94 -14.89
C GLN A 126 4.34 -25.17 -14.37
N GLU A 127 3.27 -24.98 -13.59
CA GLU A 127 2.41 -26.08 -13.12
C GLU A 127 1.78 -26.82 -14.30
N MET A 128 1.30 -26.10 -15.31
CA MET A 128 0.72 -26.69 -16.52
C MET A 128 1.77 -27.43 -17.36
N LYS A 129 3.00 -26.90 -17.45
CA LYS A 129 4.13 -27.61 -18.10
C LYS A 129 4.47 -28.91 -17.36
N ALA A 130 4.53 -28.88 -16.03
CA ALA A 130 4.77 -30.07 -15.22
C ALA A 130 3.66 -31.13 -15.40
N LYS A 131 2.39 -30.73 -15.38
CA LYS A 131 1.25 -31.62 -15.66
C LYS A 131 1.30 -32.22 -17.07
N ALA A 132 1.69 -31.44 -18.07
CA ALA A 132 1.87 -31.94 -19.43
C ALA A 132 3.00 -32.97 -19.53
N GLN A 133 4.11 -32.76 -18.81
CA GLN A 133 5.20 -33.73 -18.72
C GLN A 133 4.78 -35.01 -17.98
N GLU A 134 4.06 -34.88 -16.86
CA GLU A 134 3.52 -36.04 -16.12
C GLU A 134 2.54 -36.86 -16.98
N ALA A 135 1.65 -36.19 -17.70
CA ALA A 135 0.74 -36.85 -18.64
C ALA A 135 1.49 -37.58 -19.76
N ARG A 136 2.53 -36.95 -20.34
CA ARG A 136 3.41 -37.61 -21.32
C ARG A 136 4.13 -38.82 -20.74
N ALA A 137 4.62 -38.74 -19.50
CA ALA A 137 5.25 -39.86 -18.82
C ALA A 137 4.27 -41.04 -18.65
N LYS A 138 3.01 -40.77 -18.28
CA LYS A 138 1.96 -41.80 -18.19
C LYS A 138 1.65 -42.44 -19.54
N VAL A 139 1.63 -41.67 -20.63
CA VAL A 139 1.46 -42.22 -21.98
C VAL A 139 2.62 -43.14 -22.34
N ILE A 140 3.86 -42.73 -22.08
CA ILE A 140 5.06 -43.55 -22.32
C ILE A 140 5.03 -44.84 -21.48
N GLU A 141 4.62 -44.76 -20.21
CA GLU A 141 4.49 -45.93 -19.34
C GLU A 141 3.44 -46.92 -19.88
N ALA A 142 2.31 -46.43 -20.36
CA ALA A 142 1.28 -47.27 -21.00
C ALA A 142 1.77 -47.88 -22.33
N GLU A 143 2.49 -47.11 -23.15
CA GLU A 143 3.08 -47.63 -24.40
C GLU A 143 4.15 -48.70 -24.12
N ALA A 144 4.94 -48.55 -23.05
CA ALA A 144 5.96 -49.52 -22.64
C ALA A 144 5.37 -50.88 -22.19
N GLN A 145 4.10 -50.91 -21.78
CA GLN A 145 3.42 -52.18 -21.47
C GLN A 145 3.15 -53.03 -22.72
N ILE A 146 3.03 -52.41 -23.91
CA ILE A 146 2.72 -53.14 -25.15
C ILE A 146 3.88 -54.07 -25.57
N PRO A 147 5.15 -53.62 -25.64
CA PRO A 147 6.29 -54.49 -25.88
C PRO A 147 6.45 -55.60 -24.84
N MET A 148 6.22 -55.30 -23.55
CA MET A 148 6.28 -56.29 -22.48
C MET A 148 5.22 -57.38 -22.68
N ALA A 149 3.97 -57.00 -22.93
CA ALA A 149 2.88 -57.93 -23.21
C ALA A 149 3.13 -58.75 -24.49
N MET A 150 3.69 -58.13 -25.55
CA MET A 150 4.11 -58.86 -26.75
C MET A 150 5.22 -59.88 -26.43
N ALA A 151 6.24 -59.49 -25.65
CA ALA A 151 7.32 -60.40 -25.25
C ALA A 151 6.80 -61.58 -24.41
N GLU A 152 5.81 -61.35 -23.56
CA GLU A 152 5.14 -62.38 -22.78
C GLU A 152 4.28 -63.31 -23.67
N ALA A 153 3.59 -62.75 -24.67
CA ALA A 153 2.85 -63.53 -25.67
C ALA A 153 3.76 -64.45 -26.50
N PHE A 154 4.98 -63.98 -26.85
CA PHE A 154 6.00 -64.81 -27.50
C PHE A 154 6.51 -65.93 -26.59
N ARG A 155 6.75 -65.66 -25.29
CA ARG A 155 7.23 -66.69 -24.35
C ARG A 155 6.16 -67.73 -24.02
N SER A 156 4.90 -67.32 -23.91
CA SER A 156 3.76 -68.20 -23.59
C SER A 156 3.27 -69.01 -24.79
N GLY A 157 3.84 -68.80 -25.99
CA GLY A 157 3.50 -69.54 -27.20
C GLY A 157 2.20 -69.08 -27.89
N ASN A 158 1.61 -67.97 -27.43
CA ASN A 158 0.37 -67.42 -27.98
C ASN A 158 0.59 -66.59 -29.26
N LEU A 159 1.84 -66.19 -29.56
CA LEU A 159 2.20 -65.47 -30.78
C LEU A 159 3.38 -66.17 -31.51
N GLY A 160 3.21 -66.46 -32.79
CA GLY A 160 4.22 -67.13 -33.62
C GLY A 160 5.17 -66.16 -34.33
N ILE A 161 6.35 -66.67 -34.73
CA ILE A 161 7.34 -65.91 -35.52
C ILE A 161 6.75 -65.44 -36.85
N MET A 162 5.92 -66.26 -37.50
CA MET A 162 5.24 -65.89 -38.76
C MET A 162 4.24 -64.74 -38.58
N ASP A 163 3.58 -64.63 -37.41
CA ASP A 163 2.64 -63.54 -37.12
C ASP A 163 3.38 -62.22 -36.87
N TYR A 164 4.57 -62.28 -36.24
CA TYR A 164 5.44 -61.12 -36.09
C TYR A 164 5.92 -60.57 -37.44
N TYR A 165 6.35 -61.44 -38.35
CA TYR A 165 6.77 -61.03 -39.70
C TYR A 165 5.62 -60.42 -40.51
N LYS A 166 4.40 -60.97 -40.39
CA LYS A 166 3.20 -60.36 -40.99
C LYS A 166 2.92 -58.96 -40.43
N MET A 167 2.99 -58.79 -39.11
CA MET A 167 2.79 -57.49 -38.46
C MET A 167 3.82 -56.46 -38.95
N LYS A 168 5.10 -56.84 -39.03
CA LYS A 168 6.17 -55.99 -39.56
C LYS A 168 5.93 -55.59 -41.02
N ASN A 169 5.48 -56.50 -41.86
CA ASN A 169 5.17 -56.20 -43.25
C ASN A 169 4.00 -55.20 -43.37
N ILE A 170 2.94 -55.38 -42.57
CA ILE A 170 1.79 -54.46 -42.56
C ILE A 170 2.22 -53.06 -42.07
N GLN A 171 3.08 -52.98 -41.04
CA GLN A 171 3.64 -51.71 -40.58
C GLN A 171 4.47 -51.03 -41.67
N ALA A 172 5.36 -51.76 -42.35
CA ALA A 172 6.17 -51.23 -43.45
C ALA A 172 5.31 -50.71 -44.62
N ASP A 173 4.25 -51.45 -44.98
CA ASP A 173 3.28 -51.00 -45.99
C ASP A 173 2.53 -49.74 -45.55
N THR A 174 2.20 -49.64 -44.25
CA THR A 174 1.51 -48.47 -43.70
C THR A 174 2.41 -47.24 -43.66
N GLU A 175 3.67 -47.39 -43.26
CA GLU A 175 4.68 -46.32 -43.30
C GLU A 175 4.96 -45.86 -44.73
N MET A 176 5.12 -46.79 -45.68
CA MET A 176 5.24 -46.46 -47.10
C MET A 176 4.02 -45.66 -47.59
N ARG A 177 2.79 -46.09 -47.25
CA ARG A 177 1.57 -45.35 -47.61
C ARG A 177 1.49 -43.98 -46.96
N GLN A 178 1.89 -43.82 -45.70
CA GLN A 178 1.89 -42.51 -45.02
C GLN A 178 2.91 -41.55 -45.65
N ASN A 179 4.10 -42.03 -45.99
CA ASN A 179 5.13 -41.23 -46.67
C ASN A 179 4.73 -40.85 -48.10
N ILE A 180 4.00 -41.72 -48.82
CA ILE A 180 3.45 -41.40 -50.15
C ILE A 180 2.26 -40.42 -50.05
N ALA A 181 1.45 -40.50 -48.99
CA ALA A 181 0.29 -39.63 -48.77
C ALA A 181 0.65 -38.25 -48.19
N ARG A 182 1.83 -38.12 -47.57
CA ARG A 182 2.46 -36.86 -47.17
C ARG A 182 3.77 -36.68 -47.93
N PRO A 183 3.73 -36.40 -49.26
CA PRO A 183 4.89 -35.80 -49.89
C PRO A 183 5.05 -34.42 -49.24
N GLU A 184 6.22 -34.15 -48.67
CA GLU A 184 6.62 -32.74 -48.53
C GLU A 184 6.63 -32.06 -49.90
#